data_AF-L0WEU6-F1
#
_entry.id   AF-L0WEU6-F1
#
_cell.length_a   1.000
_cell.length_b   1.000
_cell.length_c   1.000
_cell.angle_alpha   90.00
_cell.angle_beta   90.00
_cell.angle_gamma   90.00
#
_symmetry.space_group_name_H-M   'P 1'
#
loop_
_entity.id
_entity.type
_entity.pdbx_description
1 polymer ?
#
loop_
_entity_poly.entity_id
_entity_poly.type
_entity_poly.pdbx_seq_one_letter_code
_entity_poly.pdbx_strand_id
1 'polypeptide(L)'
;MHIDNFRVYQQEGAKSQLYSLVMSCRRRFLKAARLLEVNSPALEKLTAFGVSSSVDVWPLLSPFSVLAERYVEHFFSPQAGLFLDPAEQQDERWDRYFYHVLVPHLVIEDEVVRNVLRAISALPCKQPDEAAMALTHYFREMTLPESQPPWDPEDNVDC
;
A
#
# COMPACT_ATOMS: atom_id res chain seq x y z
N MET A 1 19.13 -0.66 13.67
CA MET A 1 18.12 0.36 13.41
C MET A 1 17.11 0.23 14.52
N HIS A 2 17.02 1.26 15.36
CA HIS A 2 15.99 1.33 16.38
C HIS A 2 14.61 1.50 15.72
N ILE A 3 13.54 1.05 16.37
CA ILE A 3 12.17 1.14 15.84
C ILE A 3 11.79 2.57 15.44
N ASP A 4 12.21 3.57 16.22
CA ASP A 4 11.92 4.98 15.91
C ASP A 4 12.65 5.44 14.64
N ASN A 5 13.90 5.02 14.44
CA ASN A 5 14.64 5.34 13.21
C ASN A 5 13.99 4.67 11.99
N PHE A 6 13.46 3.46 12.16
CA PHE A 6 12.76 2.76 11.09
C PHE A 6 11.43 3.44 10.74
N ARG A 7 10.66 3.90 11.74
CA ARG A 7 9.44 4.70 11.50
C ARG A 7 9.74 6.00 10.77
N VAL A 8 10.82 6.69 11.14
CA VAL A 8 11.28 7.90 10.44
C VAL A 8 11.61 7.57 8.97
N TYR A 9 12.34 6.50 8.73
CA TYR A 9 12.64 6.02 7.37
C TYR A 9 11.38 5.73 6.55
N GLN A 10 10.39 5.03 7.14
CA GLN A 10 9.10 4.78 6.48
C GLN A 10 8.36 6.08 6.14
N GLN A 11 8.37 7.06 7.04
CA GLN A 11 7.74 8.37 6.83
C GLN A 11 8.42 9.18 5.72
N GLU A 12 9.76 9.16 5.67
CA GLU A 12 10.54 9.83 4.63
C GLU A 12 10.31 9.18 3.25
N GLY A 13 10.19 7.86 3.20
CA GLY A 13 9.91 7.08 1.98
C GLY A 13 8.45 7.12 1.51
N ALA A 14 7.51 7.51 2.39
CA ALA A 14 6.06 7.38 2.17
C ALA A 14 5.58 7.99 0.86
N LYS A 15 6.08 9.18 0.48
CA LYS A 15 5.65 9.87 -0.75
C LYS A 15 6.00 9.07 -2.01
N SER A 16 7.22 8.53 -2.06
CA SER A 16 7.70 7.72 -3.19
C SER A 16 6.92 6.41 -3.32
N GLN A 17 6.73 5.75 -2.18
CA GLN A 17 6.00 4.50 -2.08
C GLN A 17 4.52 4.67 -2.47
N LEU A 18 3.85 5.70 -1.95
CA LEU A 18 2.47 6.03 -2.31
C LEU A 18 2.34 6.42 -3.78
N TYR A 19 3.27 7.21 -4.32
CA TYR A 19 3.27 7.53 -5.75
C TYR A 19 3.36 6.25 -6.61
N SER A 20 4.25 5.32 -6.26
CA SER A 20 4.37 4.03 -6.96
C SER A 20 3.08 3.20 -6.89
N LEU A 21 2.43 3.15 -5.73
CA LEU A 21 1.12 2.50 -5.57
C LEU A 21 0.07 3.15 -6.47
N VAL A 22 -0.04 4.48 -6.45
CA VAL A 22 -0.97 5.24 -7.30
C VAL A 22 -0.76 4.92 -8.78
N MET A 23 0.48 4.94 -9.25
CA MET A 23 0.80 4.66 -10.65
C MET A 23 0.53 3.21 -11.05
N SER A 24 0.68 2.27 -10.10
CA SER A 24 0.32 0.87 -10.28
C SER A 24 -1.20 0.68 -10.38
N CYS A 25 -1.98 1.30 -9.49
CA CYS A 25 -3.44 1.34 -9.54
C CYS A 25 -3.95 1.96 -10.85
N ARG A 26 -3.39 3.12 -11.25
CA ARG A 26 -3.70 3.77 -12.53
C ARG A 26 -3.47 2.83 -13.71
N ARG A 27 -2.32 2.16 -13.76
CA ARG A 27 -1.98 1.20 -14.82
C ARG A 27 -2.97 0.04 -14.88
N ARG A 28 -3.31 -0.56 -13.72
CA ARG A 28 -4.28 -1.66 -13.63
C ARG A 28 -5.67 -1.24 -14.08
N PHE A 29 -6.13 -0.06 -13.66
CA PHE A 29 -7.43 0.48 -14.03
C PHE A 29 -7.54 0.74 -15.53
N LEU A 30 -6.53 1.40 -16.13
CA LEU A 30 -6.49 1.67 -17.57
C LEU A 30 -6.40 0.38 -18.40
N LYS A 31 -5.64 -0.62 -17.95
CA LYS A 31 -5.60 -1.94 -18.60
C LYS A 31 -6.98 -2.61 -18.60
N ALA A 32 -7.68 -2.60 -17.47
CA ALA A 32 -9.02 -3.16 -17.39
C ALA A 32 -10.02 -2.42 -18.29
N ALA A 33 -10.01 -1.09 -18.29
CA ALA A 33 -10.86 -0.29 -19.16
C ALA A 33 -10.61 -0.59 -20.64
N ARG A 34 -9.34 -0.76 -21.03
CA ARG A 34 -8.95 -1.15 -22.39
C ARG A 34 -9.47 -2.53 -22.77
N LEU A 35 -9.37 -3.52 -21.87
CA LEU A 35 -9.87 -4.88 -22.10
C LEU A 35 -11.39 -4.91 -22.27
N LEU A 36 -12.10 -4.01 -21.60
CA LEU A 36 -13.54 -3.87 -21.68
C LEU A 36 -13.99 -2.90 -22.80
N GLU A 37 -13.05 -2.39 -23.61
CA GLU A 37 -13.30 -1.43 -24.70
C GLU A 37 -14.08 -0.17 -24.25
N VAL A 38 -13.91 0.22 -22.98
CA VAL A 38 -14.58 1.39 -22.43
C VAL A 38 -13.84 2.64 -22.88
N ASN A 39 -14.55 3.54 -23.56
CA ASN A 39 -14.05 4.85 -23.97
C ASN A 39 -14.81 5.95 -23.22
N SER A 40 -14.09 6.82 -22.50
CA SER A 40 -14.67 7.86 -21.68
C SER A 40 -13.70 9.03 -21.51
N PRO A 41 -14.17 10.29 -21.51
CA PRO A 41 -13.33 11.45 -21.20
C PRO A 41 -12.64 11.37 -19.82
N ALA A 42 -13.21 10.62 -18.87
CA ALA A 42 -12.58 10.38 -17.57
C ALA A 42 -11.32 9.51 -17.69
N LEU A 43 -11.30 8.57 -18.65
CA LEU A 43 -10.14 7.72 -18.92
C LEU A 43 -9.01 8.50 -19.60
N GLU A 44 -9.34 9.48 -20.45
CA GLU A 44 -8.35 10.39 -21.03
C GLU A 44 -7.68 11.23 -19.95
N LYS A 45 -8.47 11.81 -19.03
CA LYS A 45 -7.95 12.54 -17.87
C LYS A 45 -7.07 11.65 -16.99
N LEU A 46 -7.51 10.43 -16.70
CA LEU A 46 -6.72 9.46 -15.94
C LEU A 46 -5.44 9.06 -16.68
N THR A 47 -5.46 9.01 -18.01
CA THR A 47 -4.27 8.75 -18.82
C THR A 47 -3.26 9.89 -18.76
N ALA A 48 -3.70 11.15 -18.68
CA ALA A 48 -2.81 12.28 -18.47
C ALA A 48 -2.33 12.44 -17.00
N PHE A 49 -3.08 11.87 -16.04
CA PHE A 49 -2.81 12.02 -14.61
C PHE A 49 -1.41 11.53 -14.21
N GLY A 50 -0.67 12.38 -13.48
CA GLY A 50 0.67 12.09 -12.96
C GLY A 50 1.79 12.12 -14.01
N VAL A 51 1.50 12.48 -15.26
CA VAL A 51 2.48 12.65 -16.34
C VAL A 51 2.92 14.11 -16.48
N SER A 52 1.98 15.04 -16.40
CA SER A 52 2.21 16.48 -16.61
C SER A 52 2.08 17.32 -15.33
N SER A 53 1.59 16.75 -14.23
CA SER A 53 1.37 17.45 -12.96
C SER A 53 1.78 16.59 -11.77
N SER A 54 2.18 17.23 -10.67
CA SER A 54 2.44 16.54 -9.41
C SER A 54 1.18 15.85 -8.90
N VAL A 55 1.34 14.65 -8.36
CA VAL A 55 0.25 13.90 -7.72
C VAL A 55 0.23 14.26 -6.25
N ASP A 56 -0.92 14.71 -5.75
CA ASP A 56 -1.13 14.88 -4.32
C ASP A 56 -1.43 13.53 -3.67
N VAL A 57 -0.46 13.02 -2.91
CA VAL A 57 -0.57 11.76 -2.16
C VAL A 57 -0.99 11.97 -0.71
N TRP A 58 -1.18 13.22 -0.28
CA TRP A 58 -1.54 13.56 1.11
C TRP A 58 -2.74 12.75 1.64
N PRO A 59 -3.84 12.56 0.88
CA PRO A 59 -4.98 11.78 1.35
C PRO A 59 -4.65 10.32 1.72
N LEU A 60 -3.56 9.77 1.18
CA LEU A 60 -3.15 8.38 1.38
C LEU A 60 -2.15 8.19 2.52
N LEU A 61 -1.68 9.26 3.16
CA LEU A 61 -0.71 9.15 4.25
C LEU A 61 -1.27 8.42 5.47
N SER A 62 -2.52 8.69 5.84
CA SER A 62 -3.15 8.00 6.98
C SER A 62 -3.33 6.49 6.72
N PRO A 63 -3.88 6.06 5.56
CA PRO A 63 -3.87 4.64 5.18
C PRO A 63 -2.47 4.03 5.17
N PHE A 64 -1.47 4.74 4.64
CA PHE A 64 -0.09 4.27 4.60
C PHE A 64 0.48 4.01 6.00
N SER A 65 0.27 4.94 6.94
CA SER A 65 0.74 4.76 8.32
C SER A 65 0.17 3.50 8.97
N VAL A 66 -1.07 3.12 8.65
CA VAL A 66 -1.63 1.84 9.13
C VAL A 66 -0.85 0.66 8.58
N LEU A 67 -0.54 0.63 7.28
CA LEU A 67 0.26 -0.45 6.69
C LEU A 67 1.68 -0.51 7.27
N ALA A 68 2.31 0.66 7.45
CA ALA A 68 3.65 0.78 7.99
C ALA A 68 3.73 0.26 9.44
N GLU A 69 2.80 0.67 10.31
CA GLU A 69 2.74 0.20 11.70
C GLU A 69 2.42 -1.29 11.78
N ARG A 70 1.50 -1.79 10.95
CA ARG A 70 1.23 -3.23 10.93
C ARG A 70 2.42 -4.05 10.48
N TYR A 71 3.22 -3.56 9.53
CA TYR A 71 4.48 -4.23 9.18
C TYR A 71 5.44 -4.27 10.37
N VAL A 72 5.51 -3.18 11.15
CA VAL A 72 6.33 -3.12 12.36
C VAL A 72 5.86 -4.14 13.40
N GLU A 73 4.56 -4.25 13.63
CA GLU A 73 3.97 -5.19 14.59
C GLU A 73 4.17 -6.65 14.17
N HIS A 74 3.95 -6.98 12.90
CA HIS A 74 3.95 -8.36 12.42
C HIS A 74 5.34 -8.89 12.04
N PHE A 75 6.25 -8.05 11.53
CA PHE A 75 7.52 -8.50 10.97
C PHE A 75 8.74 -7.94 11.69
N PHE A 76 8.74 -6.64 12.03
CA PHE A 76 9.91 -6.02 12.67
C PHE A 76 10.04 -6.40 14.15
N SER A 77 8.98 -6.19 14.94
CA SER A 77 9.01 -6.35 16.40
C SER A 77 9.29 -7.78 16.87
N PRO A 78 8.73 -8.84 16.24
CA PRO A 78 9.04 -10.22 16.62
C PRO A 78 10.51 -10.59 16.37
N GLN A 79 11.15 -9.98 15.36
CA GLN A 79 12.54 -10.24 15.00
C GLN A 79 13.52 -9.41 15.84
N ALA A 80 13.07 -8.29 16.43
CA ALA A 80 13.90 -7.34 17.16
C ALA A 80 14.67 -7.95 18.34
N GLY A 81 14.16 -9.02 18.96
CA GLY A 81 14.81 -9.72 20.07
C GLY A 81 15.57 -10.99 19.69
N LEU A 82 15.44 -11.47 18.44
CA LEU A 82 15.93 -12.79 18.01
C LEU A 82 17.29 -12.76 17.32
N PHE A 83 17.70 -11.60 16.79
CA PHE A 83 18.96 -11.46 16.07
C PHE A 83 19.98 -10.66 16.86
N LEU A 84 21.27 -11.02 16.71
CA LEU A 84 22.39 -10.27 17.29
C LEU A 84 22.49 -8.86 16.71
N ASP A 85 22.07 -8.68 15.45
CA ASP A 85 21.89 -7.38 14.83
C ASP A 85 20.50 -7.25 14.14
N PRO A 86 19.45 -6.91 14.90
CA PRO A 86 18.11 -6.73 14.35
C PRO A 86 18.02 -5.54 13.39
N ALA A 87 19.07 -4.71 13.33
CA ALA A 87 19.18 -3.55 12.48
C ALA A 87 19.33 -3.86 11.00
N GLU A 88 19.92 -5.00 10.68
CA GLU A 88 20.62 -5.15 9.41
C GLU A 88 19.60 -5.23 8.27
N GLN A 89 19.69 -4.27 7.35
CA GLN A 89 18.89 -4.19 6.11
C GLN A 89 17.37 -4.10 6.32
N GLN A 90 16.89 -3.61 7.47
CA GLN A 90 15.43 -3.51 7.72
C GLN A 90 14.74 -2.51 6.78
N ASP A 91 15.46 -1.48 6.35
CA ASP A 91 15.09 -0.55 5.29
C ASP A 91 14.92 -1.26 3.94
N GLU A 92 15.92 -2.05 3.52
CA GLU A 92 15.85 -2.83 2.28
C GLU A 92 14.74 -3.89 2.33
N ARG A 93 14.53 -4.53 3.48
CA ARG A 93 13.43 -5.49 3.70
C ARG A 93 12.07 -4.81 3.56
N TRP A 94 11.89 -3.63 4.16
CA TRP A 94 10.67 -2.85 4.00
C TRP A 94 10.41 -2.49 2.55
N ASP A 95 11.40 -1.92 1.86
CA ASP A 95 11.24 -1.54 0.46
C ASP A 95 10.91 -2.77 -0.41
N ARG A 96 11.62 -3.88 -0.19
CA ARG A 96 11.36 -5.12 -0.91
C ARG A 96 9.94 -5.62 -0.65
N TYR A 97 9.53 -5.68 0.61
CA TYR A 97 8.19 -6.11 0.99
C TYR A 97 7.14 -5.19 0.38
N PHE A 98 7.29 -3.86 0.52
CA PHE A 98 6.34 -2.88 0.02
C PHE A 98 6.16 -3.02 -1.50
N TYR A 99 7.25 -2.99 -2.27
CA TYR A 99 7.17 -2.98 -3.73
C TYR A 99 6.88 -4.34 -4.35
N HIS A 100 7.45 -5.42 -3.81
CA HIS A 100 7.39 -6.74 -4.44
C HIS A 100 6.36 -7.67 -3.85
N VAL A 101 5.89 -7.41 -2.62
CA VAL A 101 4.88 -8.23 -1.96
C VAL A 101 3.59 -7.44 -1.81
N LEU A 102 3.59 -6.35 -1.04
CA LEU A 102 2.37 -5.63 -0.66
C LEU A 102 1.67 -4.98 -1.86
N VAL A 103 2.37 -4.17 -2.67
CA VAL A 103 1.76 -3.48 -3.81
C VAL A 103 1.08 -4.43 -4.80
N PRO A 104 1.69 -5.55 -5.23
CA PRO A 104 1.02 -6.53 -6.07
C PRO A 104 -0.30 -7.05 -5.48
N HIS A 105 -0.32 -7.38 -4.19
CA HIS A 105 -1.53 -7.85 -3.51
C HIS A 105 -2.62 -6.78 -3.48
N LEU A 106 -2.25 -5.54 -3.14
CA LEU A 106 -3.20 -4.42 -3.09
C LEU A 106 -3.80 -4.08 -4.46
N VAL A 107 -3.02 -4.19 -5.54
CA VAL A 107 -3.45 -3.82 -6.90
C VAL A 107 -4.35 -4.88 -7.55
N ILE A 108 -4.40 -6.10 -7.01
CA ILE A 108 -5.34 -7.14 -7.46
C ILE A 108 -6.78 -6.76 -7.06
N GLU A 109 -6.94 -6.15 -5.90
CA GLU A 109 -8.24 -5.77 -5.33
C GLU A 109 -8.84 -4.54 -6.02
N ASP A 110 -9.93 -4.74 -6.76
CA ASP A 110 -10.55 -3.68 -7.57
C ASP A 110 -11.03 -2.49 -6.72
N GLU A 111 -11.55 -2.72 -5.51
CA GLU A 111 -11.99 -1.64 -4.63
C GLU A 111 -10.81 -0.86 -4.03
N VAL A 112 -9.66 -1.50 -3.77
CA VAL A 112 -8.44 -0.79 -3.37
C VAL A 112 -7.98 0.11 -4.50
N VAL A 113 -7.90 -0.41 -5.73
CA VAL A 113 -7.53 0.36 -6.92
C VAL A 113 -8.46 1.57 -7.10
N ARG A 114 -9.78 1.38 -7.00
CA ARG A 114 -10.76 2.46 -7.13
C ARG A 114 -10.61 3.49 -6.01
N ASN A 115 -10.51 3.07 -4.76
CA ASN A 115 -10.47 3.99 -3.63
C ASN A 115 -9.15 4.76 -3.56
N VAL A 116 -8.02 4.15 -3.94
CA VAL A 116 -6.73 4.86 -4.09
C VAL A 116 -6.85 5.98 -5.11
N LEU A 117 -7.42 5.69 -6.29
CA LEU A 117 -7.58 6.68 -7.35
C LEU A 117 -8.65 7.73 -7.03
N ARG A 118 -9.71 7.38 -6.30
CA ARG A 118 -10.74 8.32 -5.84
C ARG A 118 -10.22 9.28 -4.77
N ALA A 119 -9.44 8.77 -3.80
CA ALA A 119 -8.90 9.56 -2.70
C ALA A 119 -8.00 10.71 -3.21
N ILE A 120 -7.22 10.46 -4.26
CA ILE A 120 -6.36 11.48 -4.90
C ILE A 120 -7.06 12.24 -6.03
N SER A 121 -8.39 12.11 -6.16
CA SER A 121 -9.20 12.75 -7.20
C SER A 121 -8.83 12.40 -8.66
N ALA A 122 -8.16 11.27 -8.89
CA ALA A 122 -7.87 10.76 -10.23
C ALA A 122 -9.10 10.11 -10.90
N LEU A 123 -10.05 9.62 -10.10
CA LEU A 123 -11.36 9.16 -10.54
C LEU A 123 -12.48 10.06 -9.99
N PRO A 124 -13.61 10.20 -10.71
CA PRO A 124 -14.76 10.91 -10.19
C PRO A 124 -15.26 10.31 -8.87
N CYS A 125 -15.33 11.14 -7.83
CA CYS A 125 -15.83 10.77 -6.52
C CYS A 125 -16.55 11.98 -5.90
N LYS A 126 -17.68 11.75 -5.23
CA LYS A 126 -18.38 12.81 -4.48
C LYS A 126 -17.70 13.11 -3.14
N GLN A 127 -17.06 12.10 -2.56
CA GLN A 127 -16.50 12.13 -1.20
C GLN A 127 -15.12 11.44 -1.20
N PRO A 128 -14.06 12.12 -1.70
CA PRO A 128 -12.72 11.54 -1.77
C PRO A 128 -12.15 11.18 -0.38
N ASP A 129 -12.52 11.93 0.66
CA ASP A 129 -12.10 11.65 2.04
C ASP A 129 -12.64 10.32 2.56
N GLU A 130 -13.88 9.96 2.20
CA GLU A 130 -14.47 8.67 2.56
C GLU A 130 -13.74 7.50 1.86
N ALA A 131 -13.22 7.71 0.65
CA ALA A 131 -12.41 6.71 -0.03
C ALA A 131 -11.08 6.47 0.70
N ALA A 132 -10.44 7.52 1.20
CA ALA A 132 -9.25 7.39 2.04
C ALA A 132 -9.57 6.70 3.38
N MET A 133 -10.68 7.07 4.04
CA MET A 133 -11.12 6.39 5.27
C MET A 133 -11.41 4.90 5.04
N ALA A 134 -12.08 4.55 3.95
CA ALA A 134 -12.34 3.16 3.59
C ALA A 134 -11.05 2.35 3.42
N LEU A 135 -10.01 2.95 2.82
CA LEU A 135 -8.69 2.33 2.73
C LEU A 135 -8.06 2.12 4.11
N THR A 136 -8.14 3.12 5.00
CA THR A 136 -7.65 3.00 6.37
C THR A 136 -8.30 1.82 7.12
N HIS A 137 -9.62 1.67 7.00
CA HIS A 137 -10.36 0.55 7.59
C HIS A 137 -9.94 -0.78 6.97
N TYR A 138 -9.92 -0.86 5.64
CA TYR A 138 -9.53 -2.08 4.93
C TYR A 138 -8.09 -2.50 5.27
N PHE A 139 -7.13 -1.58 5.28
CA PHE A 139 -5.74 -1.86 5.63
C PHE A 139 -5.55 -2.26 7.09
N ARG A 140 -6.46 -1.87 7.99
CA ARG A 140 -6.45 -2.33 9.38
C ARG A 140 -6.90 -3.78 9.50
N GLU A 141 -7.86 -4.20 8.68
CA GLU A 141 -8.54 -5.50 8.82
C GLU A 141 -7.97 -6.59 7.91
N MET A 142 -7.35 -6.23 6.78
CA MET A 142 -6.81 -7.22 5.84
C MET A 142 -5.76 -8.13 6.50
N THR A 143 -5.62 -9.37 6.04
CA THR A 143 -4.44 -10.18 6.41
C THR A 143 -3.24 -9.68 5.62
N LEU A 144 -2.11 -9.42 6.29
CA LEU A 144 -0.92 -8.99 5.58
C LEU A 144 -0.38 -10.16 4.74
N PRO A 145 0.06 -9.91 3.49
CA PRO A 145 0.79 -10.91 2.73
C PRO A 145 1.96 -11.49 3.53
N GLU A 146 2.24 -12.78 3.38
CA GLU A 146 3.32 -13.49 4.10
C GLU A 146 3.13 -13.58 5.63
N SER A 147 2.03 -13.06 6.18
CA SER A 147 1.59 -13.39 7.54
C SER A 147 0.67 -14.61 7.52
N GLN A 148 0.82 -15.51 8.49
CA GLN A 148 -0.16 -16.57 8.70
C GLN A 148 -1.52 -15.94 9.08
N PRO A 149 -2.62 -16.35 8.43
CA PRO A 149 -3.94 -15.93 8.85
C PRO A 149 -4.20 -16.40 10.29
N PRO A 150 -4.84 -15.59 11.15
CA PRO A 150 -5.07 -15.95 12.56
C PRO A 150 -5.98 -17.17 12.78
N TRP A 151 -6.56 -17.71 11.71
CA TRP A 151 -7.42 -18.90 11.71
C TRP A 151 -6.76 -20.12 11.07
N ASP A 152 -5.53 -19.99 10.55
CA ASP A 152 -4.78 -21.10 9.94
C ASP A 152 -4.15 -21.94 11.07
N PRO A 153 -4.52 -23.22 11.25
CA PRO A 153 -4.14 -24.03 12.40
C PRO A 153 -2.69 -24.53 12.39
N GLU A 154 -1.83 -24.04 11.50
CA GLU A 154 -0.41 -24.41 11.45
C GLU A 154 0.42 -23.69 12.53
N ASP A 155 0.10 -23.99 13.80
CA ASP A 155 1.02 -23.93 14.93
C ASP A 155 0.82 -25.22 15.76
N ASN A 156 1.57 -26.26 15.41
CA ASN A 156 2.03 -27.35 16.27
C ASN A 156 2.89 -28.32 15.44
N VAL A 157 4.05 -27.87 14.99
CA VAL A 157 5.17 -28.81 14.79
C VAL A 157 6.28 -28.35 15.73
N ASP A 158 6.20 -28.82 16.97
CA ASP A 158 7.36 -28.92 17.84
C ASP A 158 8.44 -29.73 17.09
N CYS A 159 9.49 -29.04 16.65
CA CYS A 159 10.75 -29.66 16.22
C CYS A 159 11.84 -29.32 17.24
#